data_AF-A0A6A4HXF6-F1
#
_entry.id   AF-A0A6A4HXF6-F1
#
_cell.length_a   1.000
_cell.length_b   1.000
_cell.length_c   1.000
_cell.angle_alpha   90.00
_cell.angle_beta   90.00
_cell.angle_gamma   90.00
#
_symmetry.space_group_name_H-M   'P 1'
#
loop_
_entity.id
_entity.type
_entity.pdbx_description
1 polymer ?
#
loop_
_entity_poly.entity_id
_entity_poly.type
_entity_poly.pdbx_seq_one_letter_code
_entity_poly.pdbx_strand_id
1 'polypeptide(L)'
;MKKIDDFAYGEVKALMDVGEGNYVDSGILALDPKKPESLVPVILMLKKPGEILTKSNEFVTAEPQQKLTMKTQTVRFTCAKFVDLVFNKHIVHGDNNGDNILVEFWPSKNVKSVELVDWGFPGARYVNVKKLGKVARSDVYQWCTENFVW
;
A
#
# COMPACT_ATOMS: atom_id res chain seq x y z
N MET A 1 19.64 13.58 23.63
CA MET A 1 18.40 13.54 22.82
C MET A 1 18.49 12.39 21.82
N LYS A 2 17.69 11.33 21.99
CA LYS A 2 17.44 10.31 20.95
C LYS A 2 16.01 9.76 21.13
N LYS A 3 15.09 10.30 20.34
CA LYS A 3 13.75 9.74 20.05
C LYS A 3 13.36 10.23 18.66
N ILE A 4 14.12 9.76 17.67
CA ILE A 4 13.72 9.77 16.26
C ILE A 4 13.74 8.29 15.87
N ASP A 5 12.57 7.68 16.04
CA ASP A 5 11.88 7.11 14.89
C ASP A 5 12.20 5.68 14.42
N ASP A 6 12.10 4.70 15.31
CA ASP A 6 12.02 3.29 14.90
C ASP A 6 10.88 3.03 13.88
N PHE A 7 9.88 3.94 13.78
CA PHE A 7 8.72 3.83 12.91
C PHE A 7 8.97 4.27 11.46
N ALA A 8 9.57 5.44 11.20
CA ALA A 8 9.95 5.83 9.85
C ALA A 8 11.12 4.99 9.32
N TYR A 9 11.99 4.49 10.20
CA TYR A 9 12.91 3.41 9.80
C TYR A 9 12.17 2.16 9.34
N GLY A 10 10.99 1.88 9.90
CA GLY A 10 10.11 0.79 9.47
C GLY A 10 9.54 1.01 8.07
N GLU A 11 9.00 2.20 7.80
CA GLU A 11 8.45 2.56 6.49
C GLU A 11 9.51 2.56 5.38
N VAL A 12 10.66 3.19 5.61
CA VAL A 12 11.77 3.19 4.64
C VAL A 12 12.22 1.77 4.32
N LYS A 13 12.34 0.89 5.32
CA LYS A 13 12.69 -0.52 5.10
C LYS A 13 11.61 -1.25 4.30
N ALA A 14 10.34 -1.04 4.63
CA ALA A 14 9.25 -1.65 3.88
C ALA A 14 9.27 -1.19 2.41
N LEU A 15 9.44 0.11 2.15
CA LEU A 15 9.52 0.66 0.80
C LEU A 15 10.72 0.10 0.02
N MET A 16 11.88 -0.10 0.66
CA MET A 16 13.04 -0.73 0.03
C MET A 16 12.77 -2.19 -0.38
N ASP A 17 12.03 -2.95 0.43
CA ASP A 17 11.85 -4.40 0.25
C ASP A 17 10.63 -4.79 -0.59
N VAL A 18 9.54 -4.00 -0.57
CA VAL A 18 8.28 -4.28 -1.30
C VAL A 18 8.49 -4.33 -2.82
N GLY A 19 9.47 -3.59 -3.35
CA GLY A 19 9.81 -3.67 -4.77
C GLY A 19 10.63 -2.49 -5.28
N GLU A 20 11.27 -2.70 -6.44
CA GLU A 20 12.06 -1.70 -7.14
C GLU A 20 11.23 -0.44 -7.41
N GLY A 21 11.75 0.71 -7.00
CA GLY A 21 11.17 2.02 -7.28
C GLY A 21 10.15 2.56 -6.26
N ASN A 22 9.89 1.89 -5.14
CA ASN A 22 9.04 2.48 -4.09
C ASN A 22 9.81 3.51 -3.24
N TYR A 23 11.10 3.29 -3.02
CA TYR A 23 12.01 4.21 -2.32
C TYR A 23 13.00 4.83 -3.32
N VAL A 24 13.21 6.13 -3.23
CA VAL A 24 14.24 6.86 -3.98
C VAL A 24 15.31 7.39 -3.04
N ASP A 25 14.92 8.14 -2.02
CA ASP A 25 15.82 8.74 -1.03
C ASP A 25 15.03 9.14 0.25
N SER A 26 15.72 9.50 1.32
CA SER A 26 15.11 10.04 2.54
C SER A 26 16.05 10.99 3.26
N GLY A 27 15.51 12.03 3.88
CA GLY A 27 16.33 13.00 4.60
C GLY A 27 15.50 14.03 5.35
N ILE A 28 16.11 15.18 5.61
CA ILE A 28 15.47 16.31 6.26
C ILE A 28 15.28 17.42 5.22
N LEU A 29 14.04 17.86 5.04
CA LEU A 29 13.71 19.02 4.22
C LEU A 29 13.55 20.25 5.12
N ALA A 30 14.18 21.36 4.76
CA ALA A 30 13.89 22.66 5.35
C ALA A 30 12.74 23.32 4.59
N LEU A 31 11.58 23.47 5.24
CA LEU A 31 10.43 24.16 4.63
C LEU A 31 10.68 25.67 4.49
N ASP A 32 11.46 26.25 5.41
CA ASP A 32 11.98 27.61 5.34
C ASP A 32 13.48 27.60 5.74
N PRO A 33 14.41 27.81 4.79
CA PRO A 33 15.85 27.74 5.06
C PRO A 33 16.35 28.70 6.15
N LYS A 34 15.56 29.74 6.49
CA LYS A 34 15.92 30.73 7.51
C LYS A 34 15.43 30.34 8.91
N LYS A 35 14.63 29.28 9.03
CA LYS A 35 14.00 28.83 10.26
C LYS A 35 14.45 27.41 10.60
N PRO A 36 15.40 27.23 11.53
CA PRO A 36 15.88 25.91 11.94
C PRO A 36 14.78 24.96 12.45
N GLU A 37 13.67 25.51 12.93
CA GLU A 37 12.48 24.76 13.37
C GLU A 37 11.62 24.20 12.22
N SER A 38 11.90 24.60 10.98
CA SER A 38 11.14 24.17 9.79
C SER A 38 11.64 22.85 9.17
N LEU A 39 12.56 22.17 9.86
CA LEU A 39 13.14 20.90 9.43
C LEU A 39 12.15 19.76 9.64
N VAL A 40 11.76 19.09 8.56
CA VAL A 40 10.84 17.95 8.58
C VAL A 40 11.47 16.72 7.92
N PRO A 41 11.28 15.50 8.47
CA PRO A 41 11.69 14.28 7.79
C PRO A 41 10.85 14.07 6.53
N VAL A 42 11.49 13.65 5.45
CA VAL A 42 10.85 13.36 4.16
C VAL A 42 11.36 12.05 3.58
N ILE A 43 10.47 11.35 2.88
CA ILE A 43 10.80 10.19 2.05
C ILE A 43 10.44 10.55 0.61
N LEU A 44 11.39 10.39 -0.30
CA LEU A 44 11.18 10.52 -1.73
C LEU A 44 10.87 9.15 -2.31
N MET A 45 9.75 9.07 -3.02
CA MET A 45 9.20 7.85 -3.61
C MET A 45 8.87 8.09 -5.09
N LEU A 46 8.87 7.04 -5.92
CA LEU A 46 8.29 7.16 -7.26
C LEU A 46 6.77 7.22 -7.14
N LYS A 47 6.17 8.16 -7.86
CA LYS A 47 4.71 8.25 -7.96
C LYS A 47 4.17 6.98 -8.62
N LYS A 48 3.26 6.30 -7.93
CA LYS A 48 2.53 5.16 -8.46
C LYS A 48 1.36 5.62 -9.37
N PRO A 49 1.07 4.87 -10.44
CA PRO A 49 -0.08 5.15 -11.28
C PRO A 49 -1.39 4.80 -10.56
N GLY A 50 -2.49 5.34 -11.06
CA GLY A 50 -3.83 5.09 -10.55
C GLY A 50 -4.30 6.12 -9.53
N GLU A 51 -5.53 5.92 -9.07
CA GLU A 51 -6.24 6.79 -8.15
C GLU A 51 -6.99 5.97 -7.10
N ILE A 52 -7.31 6.56 -5.96
CA ILE A 52 -8.18 5.93 -4.97
C ILE A 52 -9.53 5.63 -5.63
N LEU A 53 -10.01 4.38 -5.51
CA LEU A 53 -11.19 3.91 -6.22
C LEU A 53 -12.38 4.87 -6.05
N THR A 54 -12.69 5.25 -4.82
CA THR A 54 -13.85 6.11 -4.47
C THR A 54 -13.73 7.55 -4.98
N LYS A 55 -12.52 7.98 -5.35
CA LYS A 55 -12.21 9.31 -5.87
C LYS A 55 -12.07 9.34 -7.40
N SER A 56 -11.94 8.18 -8.04
CA SER A 56 -11.81 8.06 -9.49
C SER A 56 -13.10 8.43 -10.22
N ASN A 57 -12.97 9.05 -11.39
CA ASN A 57 -14.13 9.44 -12.20
C ASN A 57 -14.89 8.21 -12.73
N GLU A 58 -14.19 7.12 -13.06
CA GLU A 58 -14.76 5.85 -13.49
C GLU A 58 -15.72 5.30 -12.44
N PHE A 59 -15.30 5.31 -11.17
CA PHE A 59 -16.15 4.85 -10.08
C PHE A 59 -17.28 5.83 -9.80
N VAL A 60 -17.01 7.13 -9.68
CA VAL A 60 -18.04 8.14 -9.35
C VAL A 60 -19.21 8.09 -10.35
N THR A 61 -18.89 7.99 -11.64
CA THR A 61 -19.86 7.96 -12.75
C THR A 61 -20.44 6.58 -13.07
N ALA A 62 -20.02 5.52 -12.38
CA ALA A 62 -20.51 4.18 -12.62
C ALA A 62 -21.90 3.93 -11.98
N GLU A 63 -22.68 3.08 -12.65
CA GLU A 63 -23.93 2.55 -12.12
C GLU A 63 -23.69 1.71 -10.85
N PRO A 64 -24.68 1.56 -9.95
CA PRO A 64 -24.51 0.84 -8.68
C PRO A 64 -23.93 -0.58 -8.84
N GLN A 65 -24.41 -1.34 -9.82
CA GLN A 65 -23.91 -2.70 -10.07
C GLN A 65 -22.45 -2.70 -10.56
N GLN A 66 -22.06 -1.69 -11.34
CA GLN A 66 -20.70 -1.53 -11.81
C GLN A 66 -19.77 -1.09 -10.68
N LYS A 67 -20.22 -0.18 -9.80
CA LYS A 67 -19.48 0.17 -8.56
C LYS A 67 -19.20 -1.05 -7.71
N LEU A 68 -20.20 -1.92 -7.50
CA LEU A 68 -20.02 -3.17 -6.77
C LEU A 68 -18.98 -4.07 -7.45
N THR A 69 -19.06 -4.19 -8.78
CA THR A 69 -18.10 -4.98 -9.57
C THR A 69 -16.68 -4.44 -9.43
N MET A 70 -16.49 -3.13 -9.53
CA MET A 70 -15.18 -2.47 -9.36
C MET A 70 -14.62 -2.68 -7.95
N LYS A 71 -15.47 -2.59 -6.92
CA LYS A 71 -15.09 -2.89 -5.54
C LYS A 71 -14.58 -4.33 -5.43
N THR A 72 -15.37 -5.31 -5.88
CA THR A 72 -14.98 -6.73 -5.83
C THR A 72 -13.69 -7.01 -6.60
N GLN A 73 -13.52 -6.41 -7.79
CA GLN A 73 -12.29 -6.56 -8.58
C GLN A 73 -11.07 -5.98 -7.86
N THR A 74 -11.22 -4.81 -7.24
CA THR A 74 -10.16 -4.14 -6.48
C THR A 74 -9.73 -4.99 -5.30
N VAL A 75 -10.66 -5.47 -4.46
CA VAL A 75 -10.34 -6.38 -3.34
C VAL A 75 -9.62 -7.63 -3.84
N ARG A 76 -10.12 -8.24 -4.93
CA ARG A 76 -9.51 -9.43 -5.51
C ARG A 76 -8.06 -9.20 -5.93
N PHE A 77 -7.79 -8.09 -6.62
CA PHE A 77 -6.44 -7.77 -7.07
C PHE A 77 -5.53 -7.35 -5.93
N THR A 78 -6.04 -6.60 -4.95
CA THR A 78 -5.27 -6.23 -3.76
C THR A 78 -4.88 -7.48 -2.99
N CYS A 79 -5.82 -8.39 -2.73
CA CYS A 79 -5.52 -9.60 -1.97
C CYS A 79 -4.64 -10.60 -2.74
N ALA A 80 -4.74 -10.66 -4.07
CA ALA A 80 -3.78 -11.42 -4.87
C ALA A 80 -2.35 -10.85 -4.70
N LYS A 81 -2.19 -9.53 -4.83
CA LYS A 81 -0.90 -8.84 -4.67
C LYS A 81 -0.36 -8.95 -3.24
N PHE A 82 -1.24 -8.85 -2.23
CA PHE A 82 -0.92 -9.04 -0.83
C PHE A 82 -0.34 -10.44 -0.57
N VAL A 83 -0.96 -11.48 -1.11
CA VAL A 83 -0.43 -12.85 -1.00
C VAL A 83 0.96 -12.96 -1.63
N ASP A 84 1.19 -12.35 -2.79
CA ASP A 84 2.51 -12.35 -3.42
C ASP A 84 3.57 -11.63 -2.57
N LEU A 85 3.21 -10.52 -1.94
CA LEU A 85 4.10 -9.81 -1.01
C LEU A 85 4.44 -10.68 0.21
N VAL A 86 3.45 -11.34 0.80
CA VAL A 86 3.66 -12.19 1.97
C VAL A 86 4.60 -13.36 1.65
N PHE A 87 4.41 -14.03 0.51
CA PHE A 87 5.18 -15.23 0.17
C PHE A 87 6.51 -14.97 -0.53
N ASN A 88 6.63 -13.89 -1.31
CA ASN A 88 7.85 -13.60 -2.06
C ASN A 88 8.74 -12.56 -1.37
N LYS A 89 8.14 -11.66 -0.58
CA LYS A 89 8.85 -10.56 0.10
C LYS A 89 8.84 -10.70 1.62
N HIS A 90 8.07 -11.63 2.17
CA HIS A 90 7.91 -11.84 3.61
C HIS A 90 7.41 -10.58 4.33
N ILE A 91 6.57 -9.79 3.67
CA ILE A 91 6.01 -8.54 4.21
C ILE A 91 4.48 -8.61 4.17
N VAL A 92 3.85 -8.16 5.26
CA VAL A 92 2.42 -7.94 5.39
C VAL A 92 2.15 -6.43 5.38
N HIS A 93 1.22 -6.01 4.53
CA HIS A 93 0.53 -4.72 4.63
C HIS A 93 -0.61 -4.84 5.66
N GLY A 94 -0.44 -4.24 6.81
CA GLY A 94 -1.34 -4.27 7.95
C GLY A 94 -2.49 -3.26 7.88
N ASP A 95 -2.57 -2.44 6.83
CA ASP A 95 -3.62 -1.43 6.65
C ASP A 95 -4.30 -1.56 5.28
N ASN A 96 -5.01 -2.68 5.11
CA ASN A 96 -5.77 -3.03 3.90
C ASN A 96 -7.04 -2.20 3.74
N ASN A 97 -6.89 -0.89 3.69
CA ASN A 97 -7.96 0.09 3.46
C ASN A 97 -7.99 0.49 1.98
N GLY A 98 -9.19 0.65 1.40
CA GLY A 98 -9.41 1.16 0.06
C GLY A 98 -8.78 2.52 -0.23
N ASP A 99 -8.58 3.38 0.78
CA ASP A 99 -7.84 4.65 0.64
C ASP A 99 -6.33 4.47 0.42
N ASN A 100 -5.79 3.30 0.78
CA ASN A 100 -4.37 2.93 0.57
C ASN A 100 -4.16 2.10 -0.70
N ILE A 101 -5.18 2.02 -1.56
CA ILE A 101 -5.13 1.30 -2.82
C ILE A 101 -5.34 2.27 -3.98
N LEU A 102 -4.34 2.36 -4.86
CA LEU A 102 -4.47 3.06 -6.13
C LEU A 102 -4.92 2.08 -7.22
N VAL A 103 -5.86 2.52 -8.05
CA VAL A 103 -6.49 1.71 -9.08
C VAL A 103 -6.27 2.34 -10.45
N GLU A 104 -5.87 1.54 -11.43
CA GLU A 104 -5.96 1.89 -12.84
C GLU A 104 -7.16 1.18 -13.48
N PHE A 105 -7.73 1.78 -14.52
CA PHE A 105 -8.87 1.23 -15.26
C PHE A 105 -8.51 0.93 -16.70
N TRP A 106 -9.18 -0.07 -17.27
CA TRP A 106 -9.30 -0.23 -18.71
C TRP A 106 -10.29 0.80 -19.28
N PRO A 107 -10.26 1.09 -20.60
CA PRO A 107 -11.28 1.92 -21.24
C PRO A 107 -12.73 1.42 -21.01
N SER A 108 -12.91 0.13 -20.76
CA SER A 108 -14.20 -0.48 -20.39
C SER A 108 -14.66 -0.16 -18.96
N LYS A 109 -13.94 0.70 -18.23
CA LYS A 109 -14.11 0.99 -16.79
C LYS A 109 -13.98 -0.23 -15.87
N ASN A 110 -13.37 -1.32 -16.34
CA ASN A 110 -13.01 -2.43 -15.45
C ASN A 110 -11.67 -2.12 -14.78
N VAL A 111 -11.49 -2.59 -13.54
CA VAL A 111 -10.21 -2.50 -12.85
C VAL A 111 -9.13 -3.22 -13.67
N LYS A 112 -8.02 -2.53 -13.94
CA LYS A 112 -6.87 -3.05 -14.70
C LYS A 112 -5.77 -3.56 -13.78
N SER A 113 -5.37 -2.75 -12.81
CA SER A 113 -4.28 -3.02 -11.88
C SER A 113 -4.52 -2.28 -10.57
N VAL A 114 -3.83 -2.72 -9.52
CA VAL A 114 -3.82 -2.04 -8.22
C VAL A 114 -2.40 -1.87 -7.67
N GLU A 115 -2.17 -0.77 -6.97
CA GLU A 115 -0.95 -0.50 -6.22
C GLU A 115 -1.29 -0.31 -4.74
N LEU A 116 -0.56 -1.00 -3.87
CA LEU A 116 -0.65 -0.80 -2.42
C LEU A 116 0.31 0.33 -2.05
N VAL A 117 -0.22 1.36 -1.40
CA VAL A 117 0.53 2.50 -0.88
C VAL A 117 0.39 2.59 0.64
N ASP A 118 1.01 3.59 1.25
CA ASP A 118 1.04 3.81 2.70
C ASP A 118 1.61 2.60 3.46
N TRP A 119 2.95 2.54 3.50
CA TRP A 119 3.69 1.49 4.21
C TRP A 119 4.14 1.96 5.61
N GLY A 120 3.52 3.03 6.11
CA GLY A 120 3.80 3.63 7.40
C GLY A 120 3.48 2.70 8.58
N PHE A 121 3.92 3.08 9.78
CA PHE A 121 3.53 2.38 11.00
C PHE A 121 2.04 2.63 11.32
N PRO A 122 1.26 1.61 11.78
CA PRO A 122 1.63 0.22 12.09
C PRO A 122 1.47 -0.78 10.92
N GLY A 123 1.29 -0.26 9.70
CA GLY A 123 0.81 -0.94 8.51
C GLY A 123 1.83 -1.76 7.71
N ALA A 124 3.08 -1.91 8.15
CA ALA A 124 4.04 -2.81 7.49
C ALA A 124 4.76 -3.72 8.50
N ARG A 125 4.76 -5.03 8.26
CA ARG A 125 5.40 -6.01 9.17
C ARG A 125 6.08 -7.14 8.41
N TYR A 126 7.27 -7.52 8.85
CA TYR A 126 7.93 -8.74 8.36
C TYR A 126 7.28 -9.99 8.95
N VAL A 127 7.14 -11.01 8.11
CA VAL A 127 6.60 -12.32 8.49
C VAL A 127 7.75 -13.25 8.84
N ASN A 128 7.54 -14.07 9.87
CA ASN A 128 8.49 -15.12 10.19
C ASN A 128 8.40 -16.26 9.15
N VAL A 129 9.40 -16.35 8.29
CA VAL A 129 9.48 -17.33 7.18
C VAL A 129 9.31 -18.78 7.65
N LYS A 130 9.83 -19.14 8.85
CA LYS A 130 9.68 -20.50 9.40
C LYS A 130 8.22 -20.85 9.72
N LYS A 131 7.40 -19.85 10.06
CA LYS A 131 5.97 -20.03 10.31
C LYS A 131 5.16 -20.03 9.01
N LEU A 132 5.63 -19.29 8.00
CA LEU A 132 4.93 -19.17 6.71
C LEU A 132 4.78 -20.51 5.97
N GLY A 133 5.75 -21.43 6.11
CA GLY A 133 5.68 -22.77 5.52
C GLY A 133 4.53 -23.66 6.04
N LYS A 134 3.78 -23.21 7.05
CA LYS A 134 2.59 -23.88 7.59
C LYS A 134 1.27 -23.19 7.23
N VAL A 135 1.32 -22.07 6.51
CA VAL A 135 0.16 -21.25 6.15
C VAL A 135 -0.12 -21.42 4.67
N ALA A 136 -1.35 -21.76 4.29
CA ALA A 136 -1.69 -21.86 2.88
C ALA A 136 -1.89 -20.46 2.26
N ARG A 137 -1.59 -20.33 0.97
CA ARG A 137 -1.85 -19.08 0.23
C ARG A 137 -3.32 -18.66 0.27
N SER A 138 -4.23 -19.64 0.28
CA SER A 138 -5.67 -19.44 0.43
C SER A 138 -6.03 -18.78 1.77
N ASP A 139 -5.36 -19.17 2.86
CA ASP A 139 -5.64 -18.63 4.19
C ASP A 139 -5.22 -17.16 4.26
N VAL A 140 -4.08 -16.82 3.66
CA VAL A 140 -3.59 -15.43 3.57
C VAL A 140 -4.52 -14.57 2.69
N TYR A 141 -4.99 -15.14 1.57
CA TYR A 141 -5.95 -14.47 0.69
C TYR A 141 -7.29 -14.22 1.40
N GLN A 142 -7.80 -15.24 2.10
CA GLN A 142 -9.05 -15.16 2.86
C GLN A 142 -8.92 -14.12 3.98
N TRP A 143 -7.83 -14.15 4.74
CA TRP A 143 -7.55 -13.16 5.78
C TRP A 143 -7.54 -11.74 5.21
N CYS A 144 -6.87 -11.51 4.08
CA CYS A 144 -6.89 -10.21 3.42
C CYS A 144 -8.30 -9.76 3.05
N THR A 145 -9.11 -10.67 2.49
CA THR A 145 -10.49 -10.36 2.07
C THR A 145 -11.38 -10.02 3.27
N GLU A 146 -11.25 -10.76 4.38
CA GLU A 146 -12.03 -10.56 5.62
C GLU A 146 -11.64 -9.30 6.38
N ASN A 147 -10.39 -8.83 6.22
CA ASN A 147 -9.85 -7.65 6.89
C ASN A 147 -9.73 -6.44 5.95
N PHE A 148 -10.26 -6.52 4.74
CA PHE A 148 -10.27 -5.39 3.81
C PHE A 148 -11.36 -4.38 4.22
N VAL A 149 -10.98 -3.12 4.33
CA VAL A 149 -11.87 -2.01 4.71
C VAL A 149 -12.06 -1.07 3.53
N TRP A 150 -13.30 -0.59 3.34
CA TRP A 150 -13.68 0.35 2.27
C TRP A 150 -13.80 1.78 2.76
#